data_AF-A0A7W3MY99-F1
#
_entry.id   AF-A0A7W3MY99-F1
#
_cell.length_a   1.000
_cell.length_b   1.000
_cell.length_c   1.000
_cell.angle_alpha   90.00
_cell.angle_beta   90.00
_cell.angle_gamma   90.00
#
_symmetry.space_group_name_H-M   'P 1'
#
loop_
_entity.id
_entity.type
_entity.pdbx_description
1 polymer ?
#
loop_
_entity_poly.entity_id
_entity_poly.type
_entity_poly.pdbx_seq_one_letter_code
_entity_poly.pdbx_strand_id
1 'polypeptide(L)'
;MPERRGDAPTETDIARRVRAHGLARGRTPAQIAADIHEQCGPLFGTTRIKARRLALGVALSDIVAQVRALYELEGKPPPKLGETLLSAYESGHKRPGPAYLHYLCAVYRAEPDELGCQGPCICGRTHAHRPADGPAPVPRPREEPEPLVGNVVVPMPDDRQWITVDRRGADGPLSADVGEEDAVLRRTLLQLLAGAGVALDGEFLGAVDHLRRRMDDTLVSATVSPTMLDQWEETTLGYGRLYQATPSLRMLCDVLLDFSEVRRMCAQRQPVELQERLCRIAAQLAGLSGLIMINLGDHRLARSFFRTASTAADETGDRALRAWVTVREALVPMYYGDPREALHLARKAQDLAGRAPSVAAAMAPAVEARALGLLAMRGRSDAAPGARRALVRGRSVFDQLSKAHTSDLAFGFTERQMAFYEGDTFTNLGDHRAGDEVLSRALTLYAPTDWVDLTLVRLDRAICRLHAGDADAALDVAQDAITELPAEHRSDILVHRARQVGAAVAARHGEIERLRGFREALSAPATSAPARRTDPAEQV
;
A
#
# COMPACT_ATOMS: atom_id res chain seq x y z
N MET A 1 -17.31 26.15 40.82
CA MET A 1 -17.43 24.83 41.46
C MET A 1 -17.73 23.78 40.40
N PRO A 2 -16.86 22.80 40.13
CA PRO A 2 -15.40 22.83 40.04
C PRO A 2 -14.93 22.62 38.59
N GLU A 3 -13.66 22.95 38.32
CA GLU A 3 -12.96 22.65 37.08
C GLU A 3 -12.98 21.15 36.79
N ARG A 4 -13.42 20.76 35.58
CA ARG A 4 -13.30 19.38 35.10
C ARG A 4 -11.82 19.03 35.03
N ARG A 5 -11.37 18.15 35.92
CA ARG A 5 -10.08 17.46 35.82
C ARG A 5 -10.06 16.76 34.46
N GLY A 6 -9.25 17.27 33.53
CA GLY A 6 -9.00 16.60 32.25
C GLY A 6 -8.41 15.22 32.50
N ASP A 7 -8.79 14.25 31.68
CA ASP A 7 -8.25 12.90 31.72
C ASP A 7 -6.71 12.95 31.78
N ALA A 8 -6.16 12.22 32.74
CA ALA A 8 -4.72 12.15 32.91
C ALA A 8 -4.10 11.59 31.62
N PRO A 9 -3.14 12.29 30.98
CA PRO A 9 -2.58 11.86 29.71
C PRO A 9 -1.91 10.49 29.85
N THR A 10 -2.15 9.57 28.91
CA THR A 10 -1.52 8.24 28.93
C THR A 10 -0.01 8.34 28.66
N GLU A 11 0.77 7.36 29.12
CA GLU A 11 2.22 7.25 28.84
C GLU A 11 2.53 7.40 27.34
N THR A 12 1.71 6.77 26.50
CA THR A 12 1.85 6.79 25.05
C THR A 12 1.58 8.18 24.48
N ASP A 13 0.61 8.92 25.03
CA ASP A 13 0.28 10.28 24.56
C ASP A 13 1.37 11.28 24.94
N ILE A 14 1.91 11.20 26.16
CA ILE A 14 3.05 12.03 26.58
C ILE A 14 4.27 11.71 25.71
N ALA A 15 4.61 10.43 25.54
CA ALA A 15 5.75 10.02 24.73
C ALA A 15 5.61 10.45 23.25
N ARG A 16 4.41 10.30 22.66
CA ARG A 16 4.11 10.75 21.29
C ARG A 16 4.28 12.27 21.16
N ARG A 17 3.79 13.04 22.14
CA ARG A 17 3.92 14.50 22.17
C ARG A 17 5.38 14.93 22.30
N VAL A 18 6.13 14.34 23.23
CA VAL A 18 7.56 14.64 23.43
C VAL A 18 8.36 14.31 22.18
N ARG A 19 8.12 13.15 21.56
CA ARG A 19 8.74 12.77 20.28
C ARG A 19 8.43 13.76 19.17
N ALA A 20 7.17 14.14 18.98
CA ALA A 20 6.78 15.09 17.94
C ALA A 20 7.49 16.45 18.12
N HIS A 21 7.55 16.97 19.35
CA HIS A 21 8.26 18.22 19.65
C HIS A 21 9.78 18.09 19.46
N GLY A 22 10.36 16.96 19.84
CA GLY A 22 11.78 16.68 19.66
C GLY A 22 12.18 16.62 18.19
N LEU A 23 11.40 15.89 17.38
CA LEU A 23 11.62 15.80 15.93
C LEU A 23 11.49 17.17 15.25
N ALA A 24 10.47 17.96 15.60
CA ALA A 24 10.28 19.31 15.08
C ALA A 24 11.44 20.27 15.42
N ARG A 25 12.18 19.99 16.50
CA ARG A 25 13.36 20.76 16.93
C ARG A 25 14.69 20.15 16.49
N GLY A 26 14.67 19.13 15.63
CA GLY A 26 15.89 18.45 15.16
C GLY A 26 16.67 17.73 16.26
N ARG A 27 16.02 17.36 17.38
CA ARG A 27 16.68 16.61 18.46
C ARG A 27 16.98 15.18 18.03
N THR A 28 18.11 14.66 18.51
CA THR A 28 18.50 13.26 18.28
C THR A 28 17.58 12.29 19.03
N PRO A 29 17.44 11.03 18.57
CA PRO A 29 16.68 10.02 19.30
C PRO A 29 17.15 9.80 20.74
N ALA A 30 18.42 10.10 21.06
CA ALA A 30 18.96 10.00 22.42
C ALA A 30 18.40 11.08 23.34
N GLN A 31 18.38 12.31 22.85
CA GLN A 31 17.80 13.45 23.56
C GLN A 31 16.29 13.26 23.75
N ILE A 32 15.58 12.82 22.72
CA ILE A 32 14.14 12.54 22.80
C ILE A 32 13.87 11.41 23.81
N ALA A 33 14.67 10.35 23.82
CA ALA A 33 14.52 9.26 24.79
C ALA A 33 14.76 9.73 26.23
N ALA A 34 15.74 10.62 26.45
CA ALA A 34 15.98 11.22 27.75
C ALA A 34 14.77 12.06 28.21
N ASP A 35 14.22 12.90 27.32
CA ASP A 35 13.02 13.71 27.61
C ASP A 35 11.79 12.83 27.95
N ILE A 36 11.61 11.72 27.21
CA ILE A 36 10.52 10.76 27.47
C ILE A 36 10.73 10.06 28.81
N HIS A 37 11.96 9.65 29.13
CA HIS A 37 12.25 8.98 30.39
C HIS A 37 12.07 9.93 31.59
N GLU A 38 12.46 11.19 31.47
CA GLU A 38 12.28 12.20 32.51
C GLU A 38 10.80 12.48 32.80
N GLN A 39 9.96 12.58 31.76
CA GLN A 39 8.54 12.89 31.91
C GLN A 39 7.69 11.66 32.27
N CYS A 40 7.95 10.52 31.63
CA CYS A 40 7.13 9.31 31.79
C CYS A 40 7.70 8.33 32.84
N GLY A 41 8.97 8.48 33.24
CA GLY A 41 9.61 7.64 34.26
C GLY A 41 8.91 7.73 35.62
N PRO A 42 8.76 8.93 36.22
CA PRO A 42 8.11 9.11 37.52
C PRO A 42 6.62 8.74 37.51
N LEU A 43 5.94 8.92 36.38
CA LEU A 43 4.49 8.72 36.25
C LEU A 43 4.10 7.27 35.94
N PHE A 44 4.90 6.57 35.13
CA PHE A 44 4.54 5.25 34.58
C PHE A 44 5.60 4.17 34.76
N GLY A 45 6.71 4.47 35.43
CA GLY A 45 7.84 3.53 35.56
C GLY A 45 8.55 3.27 34.22
N THR A 46 8.49 4.22 33.29
CA THR A 46 9.08 4.09 31.94
C THR A 46 10.59 3.89 32.04
N THR A 47 11.10 2.71 31.65
CA THR A 47 12.55 2.45 31.63
C THR A 47 13.24 3.15 30.47
N ARG A 48 14.57 3.29 30.53
CA ARG A 48 15.37 3.88 29.45
C ARG A 48 15.27 3.09 28.13
N ILE A 49 15.16 1.76 28.20
CA ILE A 49 14.94 0.90 27.03
C ILE A 49 13.61 1.25 26.36
N LYS A 50 12.54 1.34 27.15
CA LYS A 50 11.21 1.69 26.65
C LYS A 50 11.18 3.10 26.08
N ALA A 51 11.79 4.06 26.76
CA ALA A 51 11.90 5.44 26.29
C ALA A 51 12.66 5.54 24.95
N ARG A 52 13.71 4.73 24.75
CA ARG A 52 14.44 4.66 23.47
C ARG A 52 13.58 4.12 22.33
N ARG A 53 12.79 3.06 22.57
CA ARG A 53 11.82 2.57 21.58
C ARG A 53 10.77 3.62 21.24
N LEU A 54 10.20 4.27 22.26
CA LEU A 54 9.19 5.30 22.10
C LEU A 54 9.74 6.52 21.34
N ALA A 55 10.98 6.92 21.56
CA ALA A 55 11.66 7.99 20.82
C ALA A 55 11.82 7.67 19.33
N LEU A 56 12.12 6.41 18.98
CA LEU A 56 12.19 5.96 17.59
C LEU A 56 10.79 5.84 16.96
N GLY A 57 9.75 5.63 17.78
CA GLY A 57 8.37 5.48 17.33
C GLY A 57 8.12 4.16 16.61
N VAL A 58 8.79 3.11 17.06
CA VAL A 58 8.72 1.76 16.48
C VAL A 58 7.97 0.80 17.42
N ALA A 59 7.31 -0.22 16.85
CA ALA A 59 6.60 -1.22 17.64
C ALA A 59 7.57 -2.24 18.27
N LEU A 60 7.11 -2.98 19.28
CA LEU A 60 7.88 -4.08 19.88
C LEU A 60 8.20 -5.18 18.85
N SER A 61 7.22 -5.51 18.01
CA SER A 61 7.35 -6.48 16.91
C SER A 61 8.48 -6.12 15.94
N ASP A 62 8.63 -4.83 15.61
CA ASP A 62 9.67 -4.35 14.69
C ASP A 62 11.08 -4.53 15.26
N ILE A 63 11.25 -4.33 16.57
CA ILE A 63 12.54 -4.55 17.25
C ILE A 63 12.86 -6.04 17.29
N VAL A 64 11.87 -6.89 17.59
CA VAL A 64 12.04 -8.35 17.57
C VAL A 64 12.43 -8.84 16.18
N ALA A 65 11.79 -8.33 15.13
CA ALA A 65 12.10 -8.65 13.74
C ALA A 65 13.53 -8.20 13.35
N GLN A 66 13.95 -7.00 13.76
CA GLN A 66 15.31 -6.50 13.50
C GLN A 66 16.38 -7.33 14.22
N VAL A 67 16.15 -7.75 15.46
CA VAL A 67 17.07 -8.65 16.18
C VAL A 67 17.15 -10.02 15.49
N ARG A 68 16.02 -10.57 15.01
CA ARG A 68 16.01 -11.83 14.23
C ARG A 68 16.83 -11.71 12.95
N ALA A 69 16.66 -10.60 12.21
CA ALA A 69 17.44 -10.34 11.00
C ALA A 69 18.95 -10.27 11.27
N LEU A 70 19.38 -9.70 12.41
CA LEU A 70 20.80 -9.70 12.80
C LEU A 70 21.34 -11.11 13.10
N TYR A 71 20.53 -11.98 13.73
CA TYR A 71 20.91 -13.38 13.94
C TYR A 71 21.05 -14.15 12.61
N GLU A 72 20.14 -13.90 11.67
CA GLU A 72 20.18 -14.51 10.33
C GLU A 72 21.41 -14.09 9.54
N LEU A 73 21.76 -12.79 9.57
CA LEU A 73 22.97 -12.27 8.93
C LEU A 73 24.26 -12.88 9.50
N GLU A 74 24.26 -13.25 10.77
CA GLU A 74 25.38 -13.89 11.44
C GLU A 74 25.34 -15.43 11.38
N GLY A 75 24.38 -16.02 10.66
CA GLY A 75 24.23 -17.47 10.53
C GLY A 75 23.86 -18.19 11.83
N LYS A 76 23.25 -17.50 12.79
CA LYS A 76 22.88 -18.03 14.11
C LYS A 76 21.46 -18.61 14.12
N PRO A 77 21.16 -19.58 15.01
CA PRO A 77 19.80 -20.08 15.17
C PRO A 77 18.86 -18.95 15.66
N PRO A 78 17.56 -18.99 15.31
CA PRO A 78 16.65 -17.89 15.60
C PRO A 78 16.61 -17.58 17.11
N PRO A 79 16.68 -16.30 17.49
CA PRO A 79 16.72 -15.91 18.89
C PRO A 79 15.40 -16.27 19.57
N LYS A 80 15.46 -16.65 20.85
CA LYS A 80 14.28 -16.83 21.71
C LYS A 80 13.65 -15.49 22.16
N LEU A 81 14.05 -14.38 21.53
CA LEU A 81 13.50 -13.06 21.78
C LEU A 81 12.15 -12.93 21.06
N GLY A 82 11.09 -12.69 21.83
CA GLY A 82 9.75 -12.35 21.35
C GLY A 82 9.23 -11.10 22.06
N GLU A 83 8.06 -10.60 21.64
CA GLU A 83 7.48 -9.35 22.17
C GLU A 83 7.26 -9.39 23.69
N THR A 84 6.83 -10.53 24.22
CA THR A 84 6.66 -10.73 25.66
C THR A 84 7.98 -10.60 26.42
N LEU A 85 9.09 -11.13 25.88
CA LEU A 85 10.40 -11.05 26.53
C LEU A 85 10.98 -9.64 26.42
N LEU A 86 10.81 -8.97 25.28
CA LEU A 86 11.22 -7.58 25.11
C LEU A 86 10.39 -6.64 26.00
N SER A 87 9.09 -6.86 26.11
CA SER A 87 8.22 -6.15 27.05
C SER A 87 8.65 -6.35 28.51
N ALA A 88 9.07 -7.55 28.89
CA ALA A 88 9.62 -7.81 30.22
C ALA A 88 10.93 -7.03 30.48
N TYR A 89 11.75 -6.78 29.45
CA TYR A 89 12.91 -5.88 29.55
C TYR A 89 12.49 -4.41 29.66
N GLU A 90 11.52 -3.96 28.84
CA GLU A 90 11.01 -2.59 28.86
C GLU A 90 10.28 -2.21 30.16
N SER A 91 9.69 -3.19 30.84
CA SER A 91 9.03 -2.99 32.14
C SER A 91 9.96 -3.28 33.33
N GLY A 92 11.25 -3.53 33.11
CA GLY A 92 12.24 -3.78 34.16
C GLY A 92 12.09 -5.11 34.92
N HIS A 93 11.16 -5.98 34.50
CA HIS A 93 10.91 -7.28 35.14
C HIS A 93 12.02 -8.29 34.87
N LYS A 94 12.74 -8.15 33.75
CA LYS A 94 13.94 -8.90 33.42
C LYS A 94 15.01 -7.94 32.89
N ARG A 95 16.28 -8.31 33.05
CA ARG A 95 17.39 -7.61 32.39
C ARG A 95 17.86 -8.42 31.18
N PRO A 96 18.16 -7.77 30.04
CA PRO A 96 18.74 -8.46 28.90
C PRO A 96 20.11 -9.02 29.28
N GLY A 97 20.35 -10.30 28.97
CA GLY A 97 21.68 -10.89 29.10
C GLY A 97 22.67 -10.25 28.10
N PRO A 98 23.99 -10.45 28.29
CA PRO A 98 25.01 -9.74 27.51
C PRO A 98 24.86 -9.88 25.98
N ALA A 99 24.46 -11.07 25.51
CA ALA A 99 24.19 -11.31 24.09
C ALA A 99 22.99 -10.49 23.57
N TYR A 100 21.86 -10.50 24.27
CA TYR A 100 20.69 -9.71 23.84
C TYR A 100 20.91 -8.21 23.97
N LEU A 101 21.65 -7.78 25.00
CA LEU A 101 22.01 -6.37 25.16
C LEU A 101 22.79 -5.86 23.94
N HIS A 102 23.74 -6.64 23.42
CA HIS A 102 24.48 -6.28 22.20
C HIS A 102 23.56 -6.02 20.99
N TYR A 103 22.62 -6.94 20.71
CA TYR A 103 21.70 -6.76 19.58
C TYR A 103 20.72 -5.61 19.81
N LEU A 104 20.26 -5.39 21.04
CA LEU A 104 19.42 -4.23 21.37
C LEU A 104 20.19 -2.92 21.18
N CYS A 105 21.45 -2.86 21.61
CA CYS A 105 22.32 -1.70 21.35
C CYS A 105 22.51 -1.45 19.85
N ALA A 106 22.71 -2.50 19.05
CA ALA A 106 22.84 -2.39 17.60
C ALA A 106 21.55 -1.88 16.93
N VAL A 107 20.39 -2.44 17.31
CA VAL A 107 19.08 -2.05 16.74
C VAL A 107 18.66 -0.65 17.18
N TYR A 108 18.80 -0.32 18.47
CA TYR A 108 18.47 0.99 18.99
C TYR A 108 19.52 2.06 18.69
N ARG A 109 20.68 1.67 18.14
CA ARG A 109 21.86 2.51 17.93
C ARG A 109 22.19 3.31 19.19
N ALA A 110 22.30 2.59 20.29
CA ALA A 110 22.42 3.14 21.63
C ALA A 110 23.44 2.35 22.45
N GLU A 111 24.16 3.03 23.32
CA GLU A 111 25.07 2.38 24.27
C GLU A 111 24.31 1.74 25.43
N PRO A 112 24.90 0.74 26.12
CA PRO A 112 24.29 0.12 27.30
C PRO A 112 23.78 1.11 28.35
N ASP A 113 24.53 2.18 28.61
CA ASP A 113 24.19 3.20 29.61
C ASP A 113 22.95 4.02 29.19
N GLU A 114 22.79 4.28 27.89
CA GLU A 114 21.61 4.94 27.32
C GLU A 114 20.36 4.05 27.42
N LEU A 115 20.55 2.73 27.50
CA LEU A 115 19.51 1.74 27.74
C LEU A 115 19.32 1.41 29.24
N GLY A 116 20.09 2.02 30.14
CA GLY A 116 20.01 1.77 31.59
C GLY A 116 20.61 0.43 32.04
N CYS A 117 21.47 -0.17 31.20
CA CYS A 117 22.25 -1.36 31.53
C CYS A 117 23.68 -0.97 31.89
N GLN A 118 24.22 -1.55 32.97
CA GLN A 118 25.58 -1.24 33.43
C GLN A 118 26.63 -2.08 32.68
N GLY A 119 27.75 -1.44 32.35
CA GLY A 119 28.93 -2.09 31.80
C GLY A 119 29.04 -1.96 30.27
N PRO A 120 30.25 -2.15 29.72
CA PRO A 120 30.48 -2.03 28.27
C PRO A 120 29.77 -3.15 27.51
N CYS A 121 29.42 -2.88 26.25
CA CYS A 121 28.89 -3.91 25.36
C CYS A 121 29.96 -4.97 25.08
N ILE A 122 29.56 -6.25 25.00
CA ILE A 122 30.47 -7.38 24.79
C ILE A 122 31.27 -7.32 23.49
N CYS A 123 30.86 -6.50 22.51
CA CYS A 123 31.59 -6.33 21.26
C CYS A 123 32.78 -5.36 21.35
N GLY A 124 32.90 -4.58 22.43
CA GLY A 124 33.95 -3.57 22.62
C GLY A 124 33.91 -2.40 21.63
N ARG A 125 32.81 -2.22 20.89
CA ARG A 125 32.63 -1.14 19.88
C ARG A 125 31.46 -0.25 20.27
N THR A 126 31.47 1.00 19.83
CA THR A 126 30.33 1.90 19.98
C THR A 126 29.25 1.61 18.93
N HIS A 127 28.00 1.78 19.34
CA HIS A 127 26.78 1.63 18.55
C HIS A 127 26.15 2.98 18.17
N ALA A 128 26.60 4.08 18.79
CA ALA A 128 26.12 5.44 18.54
C ALA A 128 26.62 6.06 17.21
N HIS A 129 27.71 5.56 16.62
CA HIS A 129 28.27 6.07 15.37
C HIS A 129 28.88 4.95 14.51
N ARG A 130 28.48 4.87 13.24
CA ARG A 130 29.30 4.24 12.21
C ARG A 130 30.22 5.33 11.65
N PRO A 131 31.55 5.26 11.80
CA PRO A 131 32.44 6.16 11.08
C PRO A 131 32.30 5.86 9.59
N ALA A 132 32.12 6.92 8.80
CA ALA A 132 32.54 6.92 7.41
C ALA A 132 34.07 6.71 7.35
N ASP A 133 34.52 6.12 6.25
CA ASP A 133 35.90 6.06 5.74
C ASP A 133 36.85 4.92 6.16
N GLY A 134 36.96 3.95 5.25
CA GLY A 134 38.22 3.43 4.70
C GLY A 134 38.05 3.33 3.17
N PRO A 135 39.10 3.59 2.35
CA PRO A 135 38.98 4.38 1.13
C PRO A 135 38.42 3.61 -0.07
N ALA A 136 37.37 4.16 -0.68
CA ALA A 136 37.01 3.88 -2.08
C ALA A 136 37.47 5.07 -2.95
N PRO A 137 37.91 4.83 -4.20
CA PRO A 137 38.68 5.78 -4.96
C PRO A 137 37.86 7.01 -5.36
N VAL A 138 38.51 8.17 -5.26
CA VAL A 138 38.01 9.53 -5.49
C VAL A 138 37.34 9.70 -6.86
N PRO A 139 36.06 10.13 -6.90
CA PRO A 139 35.51 10.88 -8.02
C PRO A 139 35.51 12.39 -7.70
N ARG A 140 35.83 13.16 -8.73
CA ARG A 140 36.01 14.62 -8.82
C ARG A 140 34.85 15.46 -8.23
N PRO A 141 35.10 16.76 -7.91
CA PRO A 141 34.21 17.56 -7.07
C PRO A 141 32.89 17.83 -7.78
N ARG A 142 31.79 17.49 -7.10
CA ARG A 142 30.45 17.98 -7.42
C ARG A 142 30.15 19.12 -6.44
N GLU A 143 29.83 20.28 -7.01
CA GLU A 143 29.35 21.46 -6.31
C GLU A 143 28.14 21.10 -5.43
N GLU A 144 28.17 21.61 -4.19
CA GLU A 144 27.10 21.47 -3.22
C GLU A 144 25.83 22.19 -3.72
N PRO A 145 24.64 21.55 -3.72
CA PRO A 145 23.40 22.27 -3.95
C PRO A 145 22.97 23.00 -2.67
N GLU A 146 22.61 24.28 -2.85
CA GLU A 146 22.07 25.20 -1.86
C GLU A 146 20.91 24.62 -1.01
N PRO A 147 20.71 25.11 0.23
CA PRO A 147 19.63 24.68 1.08
C PRO A 147 18.25 24.96 0.44
N LEU A 148 17.39 23.93 0.45
CA LEU A 148 15.98 24.01 0.07
C LEU A 148 15.22 24.98 1.01
N VAL A 149 15.18 26.26 0.62
CA VAL A 149 14.14 27.19 1.03
C VAL A 149 13.04 27.11 -0.04
N GLY A 150 11.91 26.49 0.32
CA GLY A 150 10.79 26.30 -0.60
C GLY A 150 9.52 25.97 0.15
N ASN A 151 8.82 27.00 0.61
CA ASN A 151 7.43 26.90 1.05
C ASN A 151 6.58 26.48 -0.15
N VAL A 152 6.08 25.25 -0.14
CA VAL A 152 5.03 24.83 -1.07
C VAL A 152 3.71 25.38 -0.55
N VAL A 153 3.29 26.53 -1.06
CA VAL A 153 1.89 26.96 -1.00
C VAL A 153 1.22 26.37 -2.24
N VAL A 154 0.49 25.27 -2.07
CA VAL A 154 -0.42 24.79 -3.11
C VAL A 154 -1.68 25.65 -3.04
N PRO A 155 -2.13 26.29 -4.13
CA PRO A 155 -3.45 26.91 -4.15
C PRO A 155 -4.50 25.81 -4.07
N MET A 156 -5.18 25.75 -2.93
CA MET A 156 -6.39 24.96 -2.73
C MET A 156 -7.50 25.50 -3.64
N PRO A 157 -8.22 24.67 -4.41
CA PRO A 157 -9.51 25.07 -4.96
C PRO A 157 -10.50 25.29 -3.81
N ASP A 158 -11.25 26.39 -3.86
CA ASP A 158 -12.10 26.93 -2.79
C ASP A 158 -13.31 26.05 -2.38
N ASP A 159 -13.57 24.94 -3.08
CA ASP A 159 -14.80 24.14 -2.92
C ASP A 159 -14.65 22.84 -2.11
N ARG A 160 -13.60 22.70 -1.28
CA ARG A 160 -13.54 21.62 -0.29
C ARG A 160 -13.77 22.17 1.11
N GLN A 161 -15.04 22.18 1.53
CA GLN A 161 -15.40 22.33 2.93
C GLN A 161 -14.81 21.18 3.73
N TRP A 162 -13.66 21.42 4.37
CA TRP A 162 -13.17 20.58 5.44
C TRP A 162 -14.08 20.77 6.66
N ILE A 163 -15.05 19.89 6.81
CA ILE A 163 -15.84 19.84 8.04
C ILE A 163 -14.92 19.26 9.11
N THR A 164 -14.53 20.11 10.06
CA THR A 164 -14.06 19.68 11.37
C THR A 164 -15.11 18.77 11.97
N VAL A 165 -14.83 17.47 12.04
CA VAL A 165 -15.66 16.51 12.78
C VAL A 165 -15.59 16.92 14.25
N ASP A 166 -16.67 17.52 14.74
CA ASP A 166 -16.87 17.77 16.16
C ASP A 166 -16.84 16.42 16.88
N ARG A 167 -15.83 16.19 17.73
CA ARG A 167 -15.66 14.97 18.54
C ARG A 167 -16.63 14.97 19.73
N ARG A 168 -17.92 15.15 19.47
CA ARG A 168 -18.97 15.07 20.47
C ARG A 168 -19.89 13.91 20.14
N GLY A 169 -19.53 12.73 20.63
CA GLY A 169 -20.44 11.58 20.62
C GLY A 169 -19.74 10.24 20.58
N ALA A 170 -18.88 9.94 21.55
CA ALA A 170 -18.49 8.54 21.83
C ALA A 170 -17.83 8.32 23.21
N ASP A 171 -17.66 9.32 24.06
CA ASP A 171 -17.08 9.12 25.39
C ASP A 171 -18.16 9.16 26.48
N GLY A 172 -18.81 8.01 26.68
CA GLY A 172 -19.58 7.73 27.89
C GLY A 172 -18.62 7.38 29.05
N PRO A 173 -18.90 7.83 30.29
CA PRO A 173 -18.01 7.61 31.43
C PRO A 173 -18.16 6.19 31.96
N LEU A 174 -17.19 5.30 31.73
CA LEU A 174 -17.18 3.96 32.35
C LEU A 174 -15.74 3.50 32.58
N SER A 175 -15.22 3.57 33.82
CA SER A 175 -14.00 2.80 34.16
C SER A 175 -13.70 2.57 35.65
N ALA A 176 -14.38 3.21 36.62
CA ALA A 176 -14.06 2.97 38.05
C ALA A 176 -15.06 2.03 38.74
N ASP A 177 -16.36 2.31 38.66
CA ASP A 177 -17.45 1.51 39.25
C ASP A 177 -17.62 0.13 38.60
N VAL A 178 -17.15 0.02 37.37
CA VAL A 178 -17.41 -1.06 36.42
C VAL A 178 -16.70 -2.38 36.78
N GLY A 179 -15.56 -2.29 37.45
CA GLY A 179 -14.79 -3.48 37.86
C GLY A 179 -15.35 -4.14 39.11
N GLU A 180 -16.08 -3.40 39.95
CA GLU A 180 -16.61 -3.92 41.21
C GLU A 180 -17.85 -4.80 40.98
N GLU A 181 -18.79 -4.38 40.13
CA GLU A 181 -20.01 -5.14 39.83
C GLU A 181 -19.70 -6.49 39.13
N ASP A 182 -18.80 -6.49 38.14
CA ASP A 182 -18.32 -7.72 37.49
C ASP A 182 -17.59 -8.65 38.47
N ALA A 183 -16.86 -8.09 39.45
CA ALA A 183 -16.19 -8.86 40.49
C ALA A 183 -17.17 -9.45 41.52
N VAL A 184 -18.23 -8.71 41.89
CA VAL A 184 -19.33 -9.20 42.76
C VAL A 184 -20.03 -10.37 42.08
N LEU A 185 -20.44 -10.20 40.82
CA LEU A 185 -21.09 -11.25 40.05
C LEU A 185 -20.21 -12.51 39.96
N ARG A 186 -18.92 -12.32 39.61
CA ARG A 186 -17.95 -13.42 39.52
C ARG A 186 -17.76 -14.14 40.86
N ARG A 187 -17.65 -13.41 41.97
CA ARG A 187 -17.47 -13.97 43.31
C ARG A 187 -18.67 -14.82 43.72
N THR A 188 -19.87 -14.28 43.56
CA THR A 188 -21.12 -14.96 43.94
C THR A 188 -21.36 -16.20 43.09
N LEU A 189 -21.10 -16.15 41.78
CA LEU A 189 -21.16 -17.32 40.90
C LEU A 189 -20.18 -18.43 41.32
N LEU A 190 -18.95 -18.08 41.69
CA LEU A 190 -17.96 -19.05 42.15
C LEU A 190 -18.35 -19.70 43.48
N GLN A 191 -18.96 -18.96 44.40
CA GLN A 191 -19.46 -19.50 45.67
C GLN A 191 -20.63 -20.46 45.46
N LEU A 192 -21.58 -20.11 44.59
CA LEU A 192 -22.70 -20.99 44.21
C LEU A 192 -22.20 -22.29 43.56
N LEU A 193 -21.22 -22.21 42.65
CA LEU A 193 -20.61 -23.39 42.02
C LEU A 193 -19.85 -24.28 43.02
N ALA A 194 -19.31 -23.69 44.09
CA ALA A 194 -18.65 -24.42 45.18
C ALA A 194 -19.64 -25.05 46.18
N GLY A 195 -20.96 -24.95 45.93
CA GLY A 195 -22.00 -25.51 46.80
C GLY A 195 -22.30 -24.67 48.05
N ALA A 196 -21.84 -23.42 48.10
CA ALA A 196 -22.20 -22.52 49.19
C ALA A 196 -23.65 -22.03 49.02
N GLY A 197 -24.40 -21.99 50.12
CA GLY A 197 -25.71 -21.33 50.15
C GLY A 197 -25.52 -19.82 50.12
N VAL A 198 -25.74 -19.19 48.96
CA VAL A 198 -25.68 -17.73 48.80
C VAL A 198 -27.08 -17.17 48.62
N ALA A 199 -27.39 -16.08 49.30
CA ALA A 199 -28.65 -15.35 49.09
C ALA A 199 -28.56 -14.56 47.78
N LEU A 200 -29.55 -14.74 46.89
CA LEU A 200 -29.69 -13.95 45.67
C LEU A 200 -30.34 -12.60 46.04
N ASP A 201 -29.53 -11.60 46.34
CA ASP A 201 -29.97 -10.27 46.73
C ASP A 201 -30.08 -9.30 45.54
N GLY A 202 -30.53 -8.07 45.82
CA GLY A 202 -30.69 -7.03 44.80
C GLY A 202 -29.36 -6.60 44.17
N GLU A 203 -28.24 -6.73 44.89
CA GLU A 203 -26.89 -6.42 44.39
C GLU A 203 -26.47 -7.43 43.32
N PHE A 204 -26.66 -8.73 43.59
CA PHE A 204 -26.41 -9.79 42.61
C PHE A 204 -27.30 -9.63 41.36
N LEU A 205 -28.60 -9.42 41.53
CA LEU A 205 -29.53 -9.25 40.40
C LEU A 205 -29.22 -7.98 39.59
N GLY A 206 -28.78 -6.90 40.24
CA GLY A 206 -28.28 -5.69 39.59
C GLY A 206 -27.04 -5.97 38.73
N ALA A 207 -26.06 -6.71 39.26
CA ALA A 207 -24.87 -7.08 38.51
C ALA A 207 -25.17 -8.00 37.31
N VAL A 208 -26.18 -8.88 37.42
CA VAL A 208 -26.66 -9.69 36.27
C VAL A 208 -27.26 -8.81 35.17
N ASP A 209 -28.14 -7.87 35.49
CA ASP A 209 -28.72 -6.97 34.48
C ASP A 209 -27.67 -6.02 33.89
N HIS A 210 -26.69 -5.58 34.69
CA HIS A 210 -25.56 -4.80 34.22
C HIS A 210 -24.74 -5.57 33.17
N LEU A 211 -24.37 -6.82 33.45
CA LEU A 211 -23.65 -7.67 32.49
C LEU A 211 -24.45 -7.83 31.18
N ARG A 212 -25.78 -8.05 31.29
CA ARG A 212 -26.67 -8.16 30.13
C ARG A 212 -26.66 -6.87 29.28
N ARG A 213 -26.86 -5.70 29.91
CA ARG A 213 -26.84 -4.40 29.20
C ARG A 213 -25.48 -4.10 28.58
N ARG A 214 -24.39 -4.42 29.27
CA ARG A 214 -23.04 -4.26 28.75
C ARG A 214 -22.81 -5.13 27.51
N MET A 215 -23.35 -6.34 27.50
CA MET A 215 -23.33 -7.18 26.31
C MET A 215 -24.11 -6.52 25.17
N ASP A 216 -25.32 -6.02 25.42
CA ASP A 216 -26.13 -5.30 24.42
C ASP A 216 -25.37 -4.07 23.87
N ASP A 217 -24.78 -3.25 24.74
CA ASP A 217 -24.00 -2.07 24.36
C ASP A 217 -22.76 -2.47 23.55
N THR A 218 -22.05 -3.53 23.96
CA THR A 218 -20.91 -4.06 23.22
C THR A 218 -21.36 -4.50 21.82
N LEU A 219 -22.52 -5.15 21.70
CA LEU A 219 -23.06 -5.64 20.43
C LEU A 219 -23.48 -4.50 19.48
N VAL A 220 -23.94 -3.36 20.00
CA VAL A 220 -24.44 -2.25 19.18
C VAL A 220 -23.37 -1.16 18.95
N SER A 221 -22.36 -1.06 19.82
CA SER A 221 -21.31 -0.04 19.73
C SER A 221 -20.56 -0.06 18.38
N ALA A 222 -20.43 1.11 17.75
CA ALA A 222 -19.66 1.28 16.53
C ALA A 222 -18.76 2.50 16.67
N THR A 223 -17.51 2.40 16.23
CA THR A 223 -16.62 3.56 16.20
C THR A 223 -16.73 4.34 14.89
N VAL A 224 -17.42 3.77 13.90
CA VAL A 224 -17.73 4.40 12.62
C VAL A 224 -19.24 4.60 12.48
N SER A 225 -19.67 5.77 12.01
CA SER A 225 -21.06 6.04 11.69
C SER A 225 -21.37 5.60 10.26
N PRO A 226 -22.64 5.26 9.95
CA PRO A 226 -23.05 4.95 8.57
C PRO A 226 -22.68 6.04 7.56
N THR A 227 -22.84 7.33 7.93
CA THR A 227 -22.47 8.46 7.06
C THR A 227 -20.97 8.52 6.76
N MET A 228 -20.10 8.20 7.72
CA MET A 228 -18.66 8.13 7.47
C MET A 228 -18.32 6.99 6.49
N LEU A 229 -19.02 5.86 6.57
CA LEU A 229 -18.85 4.77 5.61
C LEU A 229 -19.35 5.15 4.22
N ASP A 230 -20.54 5.76 4.11
CA ASP A 230 -21.08 6.22 2.84
C ASP A 230 -20.09 7.17 2.13
N GLN A 231 -19.47 8.08 2.89
CA GLN A 231 -18.47 8.99 2.38
C GLN A 231 -17.18 8.28 1.92
N TRP A 232 -16.70 7.28 2.65
CA TRP A 232 -15.53 6.51 2.22
C TRP A 232 -15.82 5.64 1.01
N GLU A 233 -17.01 5.07 0.90
CA GLU A 233 -17.45 4.34 -0.29
C GLU A 233 -17.50 5.28 -1.50
N GLU A 234 -18.10 6.46 -1.35
CA GLU A 234 -18.16 7.47 -2.41
C GLU A 234 -16.76 7.95 -2.82
N THR A 235 -15.89 8.21 -1.84
CA THR A 235 -14.49 8.64 -2.09
C THR A 235 -13.73 7.55 -2.82
N THR A 236 -13.88 6.30 -2.39
CA THR A 236 -13.24 5.13 -3.00
C THR A 236 -13.67 4.97 -4.45
N LEU A 237 -14.97 5.04 -4.73
CA LEU A 237 -15.51 5.03 -6.10
C LEU A 237 -15.05 6.25 -6.91
N GLY A 238 -14.86 7.40 -6.25
CA GLY A 238 -14.33 8.63 -6.84
C GLY A 238 -12.94 8.46 -7.45
N TYR A 239 -12.08 7.63 -6.85
CA TYR A 239 -10.75 7.34 -7.42
C TYR A 239 -10.82 6.70 -8.80
N GLY A 240 -11.88 5.96 -9.12
CA GLY A 240 -12.08 5.39 -10.47
C GLY A 240 -12.11 6.46 -11.56
N ARG A 241 -12.65 7.65 -11.29
CA ARG A 241 -12.71 8.76 -12.26
C ARG A 241 -11.35 9.45 -12.43
N LEU A 242 -10.55 9.48 -11.39
CA LEU A 242 -9.27 10.19 -11.34
C LEU A 242 -8.07 9.32 -11.77
N TYR A 243 -8.27 7.99 -11.82
CA TYR A 243 -7.21 6.99 -11.97
C TYR A 243 -6.25 7.24 -13.15
N GLN A 244 -6.79 7.59 -14.32
CA GLN A 244 -5.97 7.79 -15.52
C GLN A 244 -5.39 9.21 -15.64
N ALA A 245 -6.10 10.21 -15.12
CA ALA A 245 -5.71 11.62 -15.24
C ALA A 245 -4.69 12.05 -14.18
N THR A 246 -4.59 11.32 -13.06
CA THR A 246 -3.70 11.69 -11.94
C THR A 246 -2.36 10.95 -12.06
N PRO A 247 -1.21 11.63 -11.86
CA PRO A 247 0.08 10.96 -11.78
C PRO A 247 0.09 9.83 -10.74
N SER A 248 0.68 8.68 -11.08
CA SER A 248 0.56 7.45 -10.28
C SER A 248 1.04 7.61 -8.83
N LEU A 249 2.16 8.31 -8.60
CA LEU A 249 2.65 8.55 -7.23
C LEU A 249 1.70 9.43 -6.42
N ARG A 250 1.14 10.47 -7.04
CA ARG A 250 0.16 11.35 -6.38
C ARG A 250 -1.10 10.56 -6.00
N MET A 251 -1.61 9.78 -6.94
CA MET A 251 -2.77 8.92 -6.71
C MET A 251 -2.53 7.91 -5.59
N LEU A 252 -1.33 7.31 -5.52
CA LEU A 252 -0.96 6.41 -4.43
C LEU A 252 -1.04 7.11 -3.06
N CYS A 253 -0.51 8.32 -2.95
CA CYS A 253 -0.57 9.09 -1.71
C CYS A 253 -2.01 9.33 -1.25
N ASP A 254 -2.89 9.76 -2.17
CA ASP A 254 -4.29 10.02 -1.85
C ASP A 254 -5.01 8.72 -1.40
N VAL A 255 -4.87 7.62 -2.15
CA VAL A 255 -5.45 6.31 -1.80
C VAL A 255 -4.93 5.78 -0.45
N LEU A 256 -3.63 5.94 -0.15
CA LEU A 256 -3.04 5.45 1.09
C LEU A 256 -3.49 6.23 2.34
N LEU A 257 -3.85 7.50 2.20
CA LEU A 257 -4.42 8.28 3.30
C LEU A 257 -5.75 7.67 3.74
N ASP A 258 -6.67 7.44 2.80
CA ASP A 258 -7.96 6.80 3.10
C ASP A 258 -7.78 5.36 3.57
N PHE A 259 -6.87 4.61 2.94
CA PHE A 259 -6.57 3.24 3.34
C PHE A 259 -6.08 3.16 4.80
N SER A 260 -5.31 4.15 5.26
CA SER A 260 -4.83 4.21 6.64
C SER A 260 -5.94 4.45 7.66
N GLU A 261 -6.95 5.26 7.30
CA GLU A 261 -8.12 5.53 8.14
C GLU A 261 -9.07 4.34 8.18
N VAL A 262 -9.34 3.71 7.03
CA VAL A 262 -10.14 2.48 6.96
C VAL A 262 -9.48 1.38 7.79
N ARG A 263 -8.16 1.18 7.66
CA ARG A 263 -7.40 0.23 8.48
C ARG A 263 -7.57 0.51 9.98
N ARG A 264 -7.57 1.79 10.39
CA ARG A 264 -7.77 2.19 11.79
C ARG A 264 -9.15 1.78 12.30
N MET A 265 -10.20 1.89 11.48
CA MET A 265 -11.56 1.46 11.83
C MET A 265 -11.73 -0.06 11.83
N CYS A 266 -11.12 -0.77 10.87
CA CYS A 266 -11.14 -2.24 10.84
C CYS A 266 -10.50 -2.87 12.08
N ALA A 267 -9.57 -2.17 12.73
CA ALA A 267 -8.90 -2.64 13.95
C ALA A 267 -9.74 -2.48 15.23
N GLN A 268 -10.88 -1.79 15.14
CA GLN A 268 -11.82 -1.61 16.25
C GLN A 268 -12.96 -2.61 16.16
N ARG A 269 -13.65 -2.85 17.27
CA ARG A 269 -14.90 -3.60 17.26
C ARG A 269 -15.96 -2.82 16.48
N GLN A 270 -16.60 -3.48 15.50
CA GLN A 270 -17.76 -2.95 14.79
C GLN A 270 -18.91 -3.96 14.79
N PRO A 271 -20.15 -3.52 14.57
CA PRO A 271 -21.21 -4.40 14.11
C PRO A 271 -20.80 -5.09 12.80
N VAL A 272 -21.22 -6.34 12.61
CA VAL A 272 -20.80 -7.19 11.48
C VAL A 272 -21.03 -6.51 10.13
N GLU A 273 -22.19 -5.87 9.94
CA GLU A 273 -22.52 -5.16 8.70
C GLU A 273 -21.54 -4.02 8.39
N LEU A 274 -21.15 -3.24 9.41
CA LEU A 274 -20.19 -2.15 9.22
C LEU A 274 -18.78 -2.69 8.96
N GLN A 275 -18.40 -3.78 9.63
CA GLN A 275 -17.13 -4.46 9.38
C GLN A 275 -17.05 -4.99 7.95
N GLU A 276 -18.12 -5.59 7.43
CA GLU A 276 -18.19 -6.09 6.06
C GLU A 276 -17.99 -4.95 5.05
N ARG A 277 -18.65 -3.80 5.26
CA ARG A 277 -18.48 -2.59 4.44
C ARG A 277 -17.05 -2.06 4.50
N LEU A 278 -16.46 -1.97 5.70
CA LEU A 278 -15.04 -1.59 5.84
C LEU A 278 -14.10 -2.53 5.10
N CYS A 279 -14.33 -3.85 5.17
CA CYS A 279 -13.56 -4.86 4.44
C CYS A 279 -13.71 -4.68 2.92
N ARG A 280 -14.90 -4.36 2.41
CA ARG A 280 -15.13 -4.03 1.00
C ARG A 280 -14.30 -2.83 0.55
N ILE A 281 -14.34 -1.74 1.32
CA ILE A 281 -13.55 -0.53 1.04
C ILE A 281 -12.05 -0.85 1.10
N ALA A 282 -11.60 -1.58 2.12
CA ALA A 282 -10.21 -2.00 2.27
C ALA A 282 -9.73 -2.84 1.08
N ALA A 283 -10.57 -3.76 0.59
CA ALA A 283 -10.26 -4.57 -0.59
C ALA A 283 -10.13 -3.70 -1.85
N GLN A 284 -11.02 -2.73 -2.04
CA GLN A 284 -10.98 -1.80 -3.17
C GLN A 284 -9.74 -0.90 -3.13
N LEU A 285 -9.46 -0.26 -2.00
CA LEU A 285 -8.30 0.63 -1.83
C LEU A 285 -6.96 -0.15 -1.94
N ALA A 286 -6.89 -1.36 -1.39
CA ALA A 286 -5.72 -2.22 -1.55
C ALA A 286 -5.57 -2.68 -3.02
N GLY A 287 -6.67 -3.01 -3.70
CA GLY A 287 -6.66 -3.35 -5.13
C GLY A 287 -6.18 -2.19 -6.01
N LEU A 288 -6.67 -0.98 -5.75
CA LEU A 288 -6.20 0.25 -6.40
C LEU A 288 -4.72 0.49 -6.13
N SER A 289 -4.28 0.36 -4.88
CA SER A 289 -2.86 0.47 -4.53
C SER A 289 -2.03 -0.54 -5.31
N GLY A 290 -2.50 -1.78 -5.43
CA GLY A 290 -1.86 -2.82 -6.27
C GLY A 290 -1.72 -2.41 -7.73
N LEU A 291 -2.78 -1.86 -8.34
CA LEU A 291 -2.75 -1.36 -9.72
C LEU A 291 -1.77 -0.20 -9.90
N ILE A 292 -1.74 0.74 -8.94
CA ILE A 292 -0.82 1.86 -8.97
C ILE A 292 0.63 1.39 -8.82
N MET A 293 0.88 0.40 -7.96
CA MET A 293 2.22 -0.20 -7.83
C MET A 293 2.68 -0.92 -9.10
N ILE A 294 1.78 -1.48 -9.92
CA ILE A 294 2.13 -1.98 -11.26
C ILE A 294 2.67 -0.85 -12.13
N ASN A 295 2.00 0.31 -12.13
CA ASN A 295 2.43 1.48 -12.91
C ASN A 295 3.80 1.99 -12.44
N LEU A 296 4.04 1.96 -11.12
CA LEU A 296 5.30 2.36 -10.48
C LEU A 296 6.40 1.28 -10.53
N GLY A 297 6.18 0.14 -11.18
CA GLY A 297 7.22 -0.89 -11.38
C GLY A 297 7.52 -1.81 -10.19
N ASP A 298 7.05 -1.52 -8.98
CA ASP A 298 7.23 -2.38 -7.80
C ASP A 298 6.18 -3.50 -7.75
N HIS A 299 6.38 -4.48 -8.63
CA HIS A 299 5.57 -5.69 -8.74
C HIS A 299 5.56 -6.56 -7.47
N ARG A 300 6.57 -6.47 -6.59
CA ARG A 300 6.60 -7.21 -5.32
C ARG A 300 5.62 -6.60 -4.32
N LEU A 301 5.62 -5.28 -4.21
CA LEU A 301 4.66 -4.58 -3.37
C LEU A 301 3.25 -4.66 -3.96
N ALA A 302 3.10 -4.60 -5.30
CA ALA A 302 1.82 -4.83 -5.97
C ALA A 302 1.18 -6.17 -5.56
N ARG A 303 1.93 -7.28 -5.62
CA ARG A 303 1.47 -8.60 -5.16
C ARG A 303 1.06 -8.60 -3.68
N SER A 304 1.77 -7.85 -2.84
CA SER A 304 1.45 -7.77 -1.42
C SER A 304 0.14 -7.01 -1.19
N PHE A 305 -0.10 -5.92 -1.93
CA PHE A 305 -1.38 -5.23 -1.92
C PHE A 305 -2.53 -6.10 -2.44
N PHE A 306 -2.35 -6.86 -3.52
CA PHE A 306 -3.39 -7.79 -4.01
C PHE A 306 -3.69 -8.93 -3.04
N ARG A 307 -2.68 -9.38 -2.27
CA ARG A 307 -2.89 -10.35 -1.18
C ARG A 307 -3.73 -9.75 -0.05
N THR A 308 -3.44 -8.51 0.34
CA THR A 308 -4.25 -7.77 1.31
C THR A 308 -5.67 -7.57 0.79
N ALA A 309 -5.83 -7.16 -0.47
CA ALA A 309 -7.12 -6.99 -1.11
C ALA A 309 -7.92 -8.30 -1.16
N SER A 310 -7.25 -9.42 -1.45
CA SER A 310 -7.86 -10.75 -1.45
C SER A 310 -8.38 -11.13 -0.07
N THR A 311 -7.55 -10.91 0.97
CA THR A 311 -7.92 -11.22 2.36
C THR A 311 -9.13 -10.38 2.78
N ALA A 312 -9.12 -9.08 2.48
CA ALA A 312 -10.24 -8.20 2.79
C ALA A 312 -11.52 -8.56 2.00
N ALA A 313 -11.39 -8.99 0.74
CA ALA A 313 -12.53 -9.44 -0.06
C ALA A 313 -13.10 -10.79 0.42
N ASP A 314 -12.26 -11.68 0.95
CA ASP A 314 -12.72 -12.95 1.53
C ASP A 314 -13.60 -12.71 2.78
N GLU A 315 -13.29 -11.68 3.59
CA GLU A 315 -14.09 -11.26 4.76
C GLU A 315 -15.47 -10.69 4.40
N THR A 316 -15.72 -10.29 3.15
CA THR A 316 -17.04 -9.77 2.74
C THR A 316 -17.98 -10.86 2.24
N GLY A 317 -17.46 -12.05 1.91
CA GLY A 317 -18.20 -13.08 1.18
C GLY A 317 -18.60 -12.69 -0.26
N ASP A 318 -18.19 -11.52 -0.75
CA ASP A 318 -18.49 -11.03 -2.10
C ASP A 318 -17.57 -11.69 -3.14
N ARG A 319 -18.10 -12.73 -3.78
CA ARG A 319 -17.39 -13.46 -4.84
C ARG A 319 -17.02 -12.60 -6.03
N ALA A 320 -17.82 -11.59 -6.38
CA ALA A 320 -17.55 -10.72 -7.52
C ALA A 320 -16.36 -9.80 -7.22
N LEU A 321 -16.30 -9.25 -6.00
CA LEU A 321 -15.15 -8.47 -5.53
C LEU A 321 -13.89 -9.34 -5.47
N ARG A 322 -13.99 -10.56 -4.94
CA ARG A 322 -12.86 -11.50 -4.88
C ARG A 322 -12.36 -11.88 -6.27
N ALA A 323 -13.25 -12.09 -7.23
CA ALA A 323 -12.92 -12.34 -8.62
C ALA A 323 -12.26 -11.12 -9.28
N TRP A 324 -12.77 -9.91 -9.02
CA TRP A 324 -12.21 -8.65 -9.50
C TRP A 324 -10.76 -8.45 -9.02
N VAL A 325 -10.49 -8.65 -7.72
CA VAL A 325 -9.13 -8.60 -7.18
C VAL A 325 -8.22 -9.59 -7.90
N THR A 326 -8.70 -10.82 -8.13
CA THR A 326 -7.91 -11.89 -8.76
C THR A 326 -7.56 -11.60 -10.21
N VAL A 327 -8.50 -11.09 -11.02
CA VAL A 327 -8.21 -10.73 -12.41
C VAL A 327 -7.29 -9.51 -12.51
N ARG A 328 -7.42 -8.54 -11.60
CA ARG A 328 -6.52 -7.38 -11.53
C ARG A 328 -5.11 -7.80 -11.12
N GLU A 329 -4.97 -8.74 -10.18
CA GLU A 329 -3.68 -9.33 -9.79
C GLU A 329 -2.98 -10.02 -10.98
N ALA A 330 -3.74 -10.65 -11.88
CA ALA A 330 -3.19 -11.30 -13.08
C ALA A 330 -2.42 -10.34 -14.01
N LEU A 331 -2.65 -9.03 -13.89
CA LEU A 331 -1.90 -8.01 -14.63
C LEU A 331 -0.44 -7.90 -14.16
N VAL A 332 -0.13 -8.26 -12.91
CA VAL A 332 1.25 -8.23 -12.40
C VAL A 332 2.17 -9.18 -13.19
N PRO A 333 1.91 -10.49 -13.26
CA PRO A 333 2.72 -11.39 -14.07
C PRO A 333 2.56 -11.15 -15.58
N MET A 334 1.46 -10.53 -16.03
CA MET A 334 1.31 -10.13 -17.44
C MET A 334 2.42 -9.16 -17.87
N TYR A 335 2.73 -8.16 -17.04
CA TYR A 335 3.74 -7.15 -17.37
C TYR A 335 5.15 -7.50 -16.89
N TYR A 336 5.28 -8.13 -15.71
CA TYR A 336 6.56 -8.32 -15.03
C TYR A 336 6.93 -9.79 -14.75
N GLY A 337 6.19 -10.77 -15.30
CA GLY A 337 6.38 -12.18 -14.93
C GLY A 337 6.13 -13.21 -16.04
N ASP A 338 5.79 -14.44 -15.63
CA ASP A 338 5.46 -15.53 -16.56
C ASP A 338 3.98 -15.44 -16.98
N PRO A 339 3.67 -15.37 -18.29
CA PRO A 339 2.29 -15.39 -18.78
C PRO A 339 1.49 -16.65 -18.36
N ARG A 340 2.15 -17.76 -17.98
CA ARG A 340 1.47 -18.92 -17.39
C ARG A 340 0.81 -18.61 -16.05
N GLU A 341 1.45 -17.77 -15.24
CA GLU A 341 0.89 -17.34 -13.97
C GLU A 341 -0.31 -16.41 -14.18
N ALA A 342 -0.19 -15.47 -15.13
CA ALA A 342 -1.30 -14.61 -15.53
C ALA A 342 -2.49 -15.44 -16.04
N LEU A 343 -2.24 -16.47 -16.86
CA LEU A 343 -3.26 -17.41 -17.34
C LEU A 343 -3.94 -18.16 -16.19
N HIS A 344 -3.17 -18.62 -15.20
CA HIS A 344 -3.72 -19.31 -14.04
C HIS A 344 -4.64 -18.39 -13.22
N LEU A 345 -4.19 -17.17 -12.91
CA LEU A 345 -4.98 -16.19 -12.17
C LEU A 345 -6.25 -15.77 -12.93
N ALA A 346 -6.15 -15.57 -14.25
CA ALA A 346 -7.29 -15.26 -15.09
C ALA A 346 -8.35 -16.38 -15.07
N ARG A 347 -7.95 -17.64 -15.13
CA ARG A 347 -8.89 -18.78 -15.03
C ARG A 347 -9.50 -18.88 -13.63
N LYS A 348 -8.69 -18.72 -12.58
CA LYS A 348 -9.17 -18.67 -11.20
C LYS A 348 -10.21 -17.56 -11.00
N ALA A 349 -10.00 -16.39 -11.61
CA ALA A 349 -10.96 -15.29 -11.55
C ALA A 349 -12.29 -15.63 -12.26
N GLN A 350 -12.25 -16.36 -13.39
CA GLN A 350 -13.46 -16.87 -14.04
C GLN A 350 -14.24 -17.81 -13.13
N ASP A 351 -13.56 -18.76 -12.46
CA ASP A 351 -14.20 -19.70 -11.54
C ASP A 351 -14.87 -18.97 -10.35
N LEU A 352 -14.20 -17.94 -9.82
CA LEU A 352 -14.72 -17.12 -8.73
C LEU A 352 -15.96 -16.31 -9.17
N ALA A 353 -15.90 -15.66 -10.34
CA ALA A 353 -16.97 -14.82 -10.88
C ALA A 353 -18.26 -15.61 -11.17
N GLY A 354 -18.15 -16.91 -11.46
CA GLY A 354 -19.30 -17.75 -11.75
C GLY A 354 -19.96 -17.42 -13.09
N ARG A 355 -21.29 -17.56 -13.16
CA ARG A 355 -22.06 -17.44 -14.42
C ARG A 355 -22.74 -16.09 -14.62
N ALA A 356 -22.88 -15.29 -13.57
CA ALA A 356 -23.54 -14.00 -13.67
C ALA A 356 -22.63 -12.98 -14.39
N PRO A 357 -23.16 -12.16 -15.31
CA PRO A 357 -22.39 -11.08 -15.91
C PRO A 357 -21.82 -10.15 -14.84
N SER A 358 -20.51 -9.97 -14.85
CA SER A 358 -19.78 -9.10 -13.93
C SER A 358 -18.50 -8.60 -14.58
N VAL A 359 -17.91 -7.54 -14.03
CA VAL A 359 -16.64 -6.99 -14.52
C VAL A 359 -15.58 -8.08 -14.62
N ALA A 360 -15.43 -8.91 -13.58
CA ALA A 360 -14.47 -10.00 -13.56
C ALA A 360 -14.80 -11.08 -14.61
N ALA A 361 -16.08 -11.42 -14.80
CA ALA A 361 -16.50 -12.41 -15.80
C ALA A 361 -16.22 -11.96 -17.25
N ALA A 362 -16.18 -10.64 -17.52
CA ALA A 362 -15.80 -10.10 -18.82
C ALA A 362 -14.29 -9.92 -18.98
N MET A 363 -13.63 -9.36 -17.97
CA MET A 363 -12.19 -9.05 -18.01
C MET A 363 -11.32 -10.31 -17.96
N ALA A 364 -11.70 -11.32 -17.18
CA ALA A 364 -10.86 -12.49 -16.97
C ALA A 364 -10.64 -13.34 -18.23
N PRO A 365 -11.65 -13.60 -19.09
CA PRO A 365 -11.40 -14.20 -20.40
C PRO A 365 -10.53 -13.34 -21.32
N ALA A 366 -10.65 -12.00 -21.26
CA ALA A 366 -9.81 -11.10 -22.05
C ALA A 366 -8.34 -11.16 -21.58
N VAL A 367 -8.08 -11.20 -20.27
CA VAL A 367 -6.72 -11.42 -19.73
C VAL A 367 -6.20 -12.82 -20.03
N GLU A 368 -7.04 -13.86 -19.98
CA GLU A 368 -6.68 -15.21 -20.45
C GLU A 368 -6.24 -15.18 -21.92
N ALA A 369 -6.96 -14.45 -22.77
CA ALA A 369 -6.63 -14.34 -24.18
C ALA A 369 -5.25 -13.71 -24.41
N ARG A 370 -4.96 -12.61 -23.71
CA ARG A 370 -3.65 -11.94 -23.75
C ARG A 370 -2.52 -12.87 -23.32
N ALA A 371 -2.72 -13.59 -22.21
CA ALA A 371 -1.73 -14.54 -21.70
C ALA A 371 -1.46 -15.68 -22.69
N LEU A 372 -2.51 -16.24 -23.30
CA LEU A 372 -2.40 -17.26 -24.35
C LEU A 372 -1.73 -16.72 -25.61
N GLY A 373 -2.01 -15.48 -25.99
CA GLY A 373 -1.32 -14.79 -27.09
C GLY A 373 0.19 -14.69 -26.84
N LEU A 374 0.60 -14.23 -25.65
CA LEU A 374 2.01 -14.16 -25.28
C LEU A 374 2.69 -15.54 -25.29
N LEU A 375 1.99 -16.58 -24.83
CA LEU A 375 2.50 -17.96 -24.91
C LEU A 375 2.69 -18.40 -26.36
N ALA A 376 1.73 -18.09 -27.24
CA ALA A 376 1.83 -18.38 -28.67
C ALA A 376 3.02 -17.68 -29.31
N MET A 377 3.22 -16.38 -29.03
CA MET A 377 4.40 -15.62 -29.46
C MET A 377 5.71 -16.26 -29.00
N ARG A 378 5.74 -16.82 -27.77
CA ARG A 378 6.91 -17.52 -27.20
C ARG A 378 7.04 -18.98 -27.65
N GLY A 379 6.37 -19.37 -28.74
CA GLY A 379 6.52 -20.69 -29.39
C GLY A 379 5.46 -21.73 -29.05
N ARG A 380 4.47 -21.42 -28.20
CA ARG A 380 3.33 -22.31 -27.89
C ARG A 380 2.17 -22.08 -28.85
N SER A 381 2.37 -22.37 -30.13
CA SER A 381 1.38 -22.10 -31.19
C SER A 381 0.01 -22.77 -30.95
N ASP A 382 -0.04 -23.87 -30.20
CA ASP A 382 -1.25 -24.54 -29.75
C ASP A 382 -2.17 -23.67 -28.87
N ALA A 383 -1.64 -22.60 -28.27
CA ALA A 383 -2.40 -21.64 -27.46
C ALA A 383 -3.26 -20.68 -28.29
N ALA A 384 -2.92 -20.46 -29.58
CA ALA A 384 -3.55 -19.43 -30.41
C ALA A 384 -5.07 -19.61 -30.60
N PRO A 385 -5.61 -20.82 -30.89
CA PRO A 385 -7.05 -21.03 -30.94
C PRO A 385 -7.73 -20.77 -29.60
N GLY A 386 -7.05 -21.08 -28.49
CA GLY A 386 -7.54 -20.80 -27.14
C GLY A 386 -7.69 -19.30 -26.88
N ALA A 387 -6.71 -18.50 -27.29
CA ALA A 387 -6.73 -17.05 -27.16
C ALA A 387 -7.92 -16.43 -27.88
N ARG A 388 -8.14 -16.78 -29.15
CA ARG A 388 -9.28 -16.27 -29.96
C ARG A 388 -10.63 -16.64 -29.33
N ARG A 389 -10.79 -17.88 -28.83
CA ARG A 389 -12.01 -18.28 -28.11
C ARG A 389 -12.22 -17.49 -26.81
N ALA A 390 -11.14 -17.20 -26.08
CA ALA A 390 -11.22 -16.45 -24.84
C ALA A 390 -11.62 -14.97 -25.07
N LEU A 391 -11.14 -14.33 -26.15
CA LEU A 391 -11.62 -13.00 -26.56
C LEU A 391 -13.12 -12.99 -26.85
N VAL A 392 -13.60 -13.95 -27.65
CA VAL A 392 -15.03 -14.03 -28.00
C VAL A 392 -15.90 -14.18 -26.75
N ARG A 393 -15.47 -15.02 -25.79
CA ARG A 393 -16.16 -15.14 -24.49
C ARG A 393 -16.15 -13.83 -23.71
N GLY A 394 -14.99 -13.18 -23.59
CA GLY A 394 -14.85 -11.90 -22.88
C GLY A 394 -15.75 -10.82 -23.47
N ARG A 395 -15.76 -10.68 -24.80
CA ARG A 395 -16.62 -9.72 -25.52
C ARG A 395 -18.11 -10.01 -25.31
N SER A 396 -18.51 -11.27 -25.42
CA SER A 396 -19.92 -11.65 -25.23
C SER A 396 -20.44 -11.32 -23.82
N VAL A 397 -19.61 -11.46 -22.78
CA VAL A 397 -19.98 -11.06 -21.41
C VAL A 397 -19.91 -9.54 -21.24
N PHE A 398 -18.91 -8.89 -21.85
CA PHE A 398 -18.76 -7.44 -21.84
C PHE A 398 -20.00 -6.73 -22.38
N ASP A 399 -20.57 -7.21 -23.48
CA ASP A 399 -21.75 -6.62 -24.13
C ASP A 399 -23.03 -6.68 -23.26
N GLN A 400 -23.01 -7.48 -22.19
CA GLN A 400 -24.10 -7.60 -21.21
C GLN A 400 -23.89 -6.69 -19.98
N LEU A 401 -22.74 -6.01 -19.86
CA LEU A 401 -22.46 -5.14 -18.73
C LEU A 401 -23.28 -3.85 -18.79
N SER A 402 -23.70 -3.38 -17.62
CA SER A 402 -24.38 -2.09 -17.48
C SER A 402 -23.45 -0.92 -17.82
N LYS A 403 -24.05 0.24 -18.14
CA LYS A 403 -23.27 1.44 -18.44
C LYS A 403 -22.31 1.81 -17.30
N ALA A 404 -22.76 1.70 -16.05
CA ALA A 404 -21.96 1.97 -14.86
C ALA A 404 -20.66 1.14 -14.82
N HIS A 405 -20.75 -0.17 -15.12
CA HIS A 405 -19.56 -1.03 -15.20
C HIS A 405 -18.65 -0.71 -16.39
N THR A 406 -19.23 -0.24 -17.51
CA THR A 406 -18.46 0.11 -18.71
C THR A 406 -17.88 1.53 -18.71
N SER A 407 -18.26 2.37 -17.75
CA SER A 407 -17.77 3.76 -17.62
C SER A 407 -16.71 3.94 -16.53
N ASP A 408 -16.63 3.03 -15.56
CA ASP A 408 -15.65 3.13 -14.48
C ASP A 408 -14.28 2.61 -14.92
N LEU A 409 -13.24 3.43 -14.74
CA LEU A 409 -11.89 3.15 -15.27
C LEU A 409 -11.09 2.17 -14.40
N ALA A 410 -11.42 2.07 -13.11
CA ALA A 410 -10.62 1.32 -12.13
C ALA A 410 -11.37 0.10 -11.58
N PHE A 411 -12.63 0.25 -11.19
CA PHE A 411 -13.47 -0.84 -10.71
C PHE A 411 -14.28 -1.49 -11.84
N GLY A 412 -14.52 -0.76 -12.93
CA GLY A 412 -15.20 -1.25 -14.12
C GLY A 412 -14.29 -1.97 -15.11
N PHE A 413 -14.85 -2.23 -16.30
CA PHE A 413 -14.11 -2.65 -17.49
C PHE A 413 -14.72 -1.92 -18.68
N THR A 414 -13.94 -1.03 -19.27
CA THR A 414 -14.41 -0.06 -20.26
C THR A 414 -14.23 -0.55 -21.71
N GLU A 415 -14.98 0.01 -22.66
CA GLU A 415 -14.85 -0.34 -24.09
C GLU A 415 -13.43 -0.12 -24.60
N ARG A 416 -12.79 0.96 -24.15
CA ARG A 416 -11.40 1.28 -24.50
C ARG A 416 -10.41 0.23 -23.96
N GLN A 417 -10.59 -0.24 -22.72
CA GLN A 417 -9.77 -1.33 -22.16
C GLN A 417 -10.02 -2.65 -22.89
N MET A 418 -11.27 -2.96 -23.24
CA MET A 418 -11.60 -4.15 -24.01
C MET A 418 -10.95 -4.11 -25.41
N ALA A 419 -11.05 -2.98 -26.12
CA ALA A 419 -10.40 -2.79 -27.41
C ALA A 419 -8.87 -2.89 -27.31
N PHE A 420 -8.26 -2.32 -26.27
CA PHE A 420 -6.83 -2.49 -26.01
C PHE A 420 -6.47 -3.96 -25.81
N TYR A 421 -7.24 -4.72 -25.03
CA TYR A 421 -6.95 -6.13 -24.75
C TYR A 421 -7.11 -7.02 -26.00
N GLU A 422 -8.09 -6.71 -26.86
CA GLU A 422 -8.24 -7.34 -28.17
C GLU A 422 -7.02 -7.07 -29.07
N GLY A 423 -6.62 -5.80 -29.18
CA GLY A 423 -5.49 -5.37 -30.00
C GLY A 423 -4.17 -5.99 -29.56
N ASP A 424 -3.86 -5.97 -28.26
CA ASP A 424 -2.67 -6.62 -27.68
C ASP A 424 -2.71 -8.13 -27.93
N THR A 425 -3.87 -8.78 -27.79
CA THR A 425 -3.99 -10.21 -28.09
C THR A 425 -3.71 -10.52 -29.56
N PHE A 426 -4.27 -9.77 -30.51
CA PHE A 426 -3.98 -9.99 -31.94
C PHE A 426 -2.51 -9.75 -32.27
N THR A 427 -1.92 -8.71 -31.69
CA THR A 427 -0.49 -8.41 -31.81
C THR A 427 0.35 -9.60 -31.34
N ASN A 428 0.02 -10.17 -30.18
CA ASN A 428 0.71 -11.32 -29.62
C ASN A 428 0.46 -12.63 -30.39
N LEU A 429 -0.65 -12.74 -31.12
CA LEU A 429 -0.94 -13.88 -31.99
C LEU A 429 -0.24 -13.82 -33.36
N GLY A 430 0.52 -12.76 -33.64
CA GLY A 430 1.17 -12.55 -34.94
C GLY A 430 0.24 -11.94 -36.00
N ASP A 431 -1.00 -11.59 -35.64
CA ASP A 431 -2.01 -11.02 -36.53
C ASP A 431 -1.90 -9.49 -36.52
N HIS A 432 -0.73 -8.98 -36.89
CA HIS A 432 -0.37 -7.56 -36.70
C HIS A 432 -1.24 -6.59 -37.48
N ARG A 433 -1.84 -7.04 -38.59
CA ARG A 433 -2.81 -6.23 -39.35
C ARG A 433 -4.09 -6.02 -38.55
N ALA A 434 -4.71 -7.10 -38.08
CA ALA A 434 -5.89 -7.01 -37.21
C ALA A 434 -5.57 -6.28 -35.90
N GLY A 435 -4.37 -6.50 -35.34
CA GLY A 435 -3.85 -5.79 -34.19
C GLY A 435 -3.82 -4.28 -34.39
N ASP A 436 -3.16 -3.79 -35.46
CA ASP A 436 -3.08 -2.34 -35.74
C ASP A 436 -4.46 -1.73 -36.05
N GLU A 437 -5.36 -2.44 -36.74
CA GLU A 437 -6.74 -1.98 -36.98
C GLU A 437 -7.50 -1.78 -35.66
N VAL A 438 -7.46 -2.78 -34.76
CA VAL A 438 -8.15 -2.71 -33.46
C VAL A 438 -7.53 -1.66 -32.54
N LEU A 439 -6.19 -1.56 -32.48
CA LEU A 439 -5.49 -0.56 -31.68
C LEU A 439 -5.72 0.86 -32.22
N SER A 440 -5.82 1.03 -33.54
CA SER A 440 -6.18 2.33 -34.14
C SER A 440 -7.58 2.77 -33.75
N ARG A 441 -8.55 1.83 -33.74
CA ARG A 441 -9.89 2.10 -33.18
C ARG A 441 -9.84 2.37 -31.68
N ALA A 442 -8.99 1.67 -30.92
CA ALA A 442 -8.86 1.90 -29.48
C ALA A 442 -8.41 3.34 -29.18
N LEU A 443 -7.46 3.89 -29.95
CA LEU A 443 -6.98 5.27 -29.79
C LEU A 443 -8.10 6.31 -29.94
N THR A 444 -9.15 6.06 -30.73
CA THR A 444 -10.27 7.00 -30.87
C THR A 444 -11.22 7.00 -29.66
N LEU A 445 -11.05 6.06 -28.72
CA LEU A 445 -11.88 5.92 -27.51
C LEU A 445 -11.23 6.52 -26.26
N TYR A 446 -9.95 6.88 -26.32
CA TYR A 446 -9.21 7.46 -25.21
C TYR A 446 -9.28 8.99 -25.24
N ALA A 447 -9.41 9.60 -24.07
CA ALA A 447 -9.19 11.02 -23.91
C ALA A 447 -7.68 11.31 -23.93
N PRO A 448 -7.25 12.52 -24.34
CA PRO A 448 -5.83 12.90 -24.31
C PRO A 448 -5.19 12.83 -22.92
N THR A 449 -6.00 12.88 -21.86
CA THR A 449 -5.57 12.78 -20.46
C THR A 449 -5.46 11.34 -19.96
N ASP A 450 -5.78 10.33 -20.77
CA ASP A 450 -5.62 8.92 -20.40
C ASP A 450 -4.19 8.41 -20.65
N TRP A 451 -3.22 9.11 -20.05
CA TRP A 451 -1.80 9.03 -20.39
C TRP A 451 -1.24 7.62 -20.42
N VAL A 452 -1.54 6.78 -19.41
CA VAL A 452 -0.94 5.45 -19.28
C VAL A 452 -1.47 4.50 -20.35
N ASP A 453 -2.78 4.30 -20.40
CA ASP A 453 -3.38 3.35 -21.35
C ASP A 453 -3.15 3.78 -22.81
N LEU A 454 -3.27 5.08 -23.13
CA LEU A 454 -3.02 5.61 -24.47
C LEU A 454 -1.58 5.33 -24.91
N THR A 455 -0.61 5.50 -24.01
CA THR A 455 0.80 5.21 -24.30
C THR A 455 1.02 3.71 -24.52
N LEU A 456 0.41 2.84 -23.71
CA LEU A 456 0.50 1.39 -23.91
C LEU A 456 -0.04 0.97 -25.29
N VAL A 457 -1.17 1.54 -25.71
CA VAL A 457 -1.74 1.31 -27.05
C VAL A 457 -0.75 1.74 -28.14
N ARG A 458 -0.09 2.91 -28.01
CA ARG A 458 0.93 3.37 -28.97
C ARG A 458 2.14 2.42 -29.02
N LEU A 459 2.60 1.93 -27.88
CA LEU A 459 3.72 0.99 -27.81
C LEU A 459 3.38 -0.36 -28.45
N ASP A 460 2.16 -0.87 -28.30
CA ASP A 460 1.74 -2.10 -28.98
C ASP A 460 1.63 -1.89 -30.50
N ARG A 461 1.23 -0.70 -30.96
CA ARG A 461 1.29 -0.34 -32.39
C ARG A 461 2.72 -0.27 -32.92
N ALA A 462 3.68 0.18 -32.12
CA ALA A 462 5.10 0.12 -32.49
C ALA A 462 5.57 -1.32 -32.74
N ILE A 463 5.11 -2.27 -31.91
CA ILE A 463 5.35 -3.71 -32.14
C ILE A 463 4.72 -4.16 -33.47
N CYS A 464 3.48 -3.77 -33.78
CA CYS A 464 2.87 -4.07 -35.08
C CYS A 464 3.72 -3.54 -36.27
N ARG A 465 4.29 -2.33 -36.17
CA ARG A 465 5.18 -1.75 -37.20
C ARG A 465 6.47 -2.55 -37.37
N LEU A 466 7.10 -2.93 -36.26
CA LEU A 466 8.29 -3.80 -36.29
C LEU A 466 7.98 -5.12 -37.02
N HIS A 467 6.80 -5.70 -36.76
CA HIS A 467 6.42 -6.94 -37.41
C HIS A 467 6.12 -6.78 -38.91
N ALA A 468 5.60 -5.62 -39.32
CA ALA A 468 5.46 -5.22 -40.72
C ALA A 468 6.82 -4.99 -41.44
N GLY A 469 7.95 -5.04 -40.70
CA GLY A 469 9.30 -4.93 -41.24
C GLY A 469 9.91 -3.53 -41.13
N ASP A 470 9.21 -2.59 -40.50
CA ASP A 470 9.65 -1.20 -40.34
C ASP A 470 10.18 -0.97 -38.91
N ALA A 471 11.46 -1.28 -38.72
CA ALA A 471 12.12 -1.15 -37.42
C ALA A 471 12.33 0.30 -36.99
N ASP A 472 12.61 1.20 -37.94
CA ASP A 472 12.82 2.62 -37.65
C ASP A 472 11.50 3.27 -37.24
N ALA A 473 10.41 3.05 -37.98
CA ALA A 473 9.10 3.57 -37.58
C ALA A 473 8.62 2.99 -36.25
N ALA A 474 8.96 1.73 -35.91
CA ALA A 474 8.67 1.17 -34.60
C ALA A 474 9.38 1.93 -33.48
N LEU A 475 10.67 2.23 -33.65
CA LEU A 475 11.44 3.00 -32.67
C LEU A 475 10.93 4.43 -32.55
N ASP A 476 10.56 5.07 -33.67
CA ASP A 476 10.02 6.43 -33.70
C ASP A 476 8.70 6.52 -32.93
N VAL A 477 7.74 5.65 -33.27
CA VAL A 477 6.44 5.61 -32.58
C VAL A 477 6.62 5.34 -31.08
N ALA A 478 7.54 4.45 -30.71
CA ALA A 478 7.80 4.15 -29.31
C ALA A 478 8.49 5.29 -28.57
N GLN A 479 9.41 6.01 -29.23
CA GLN A 479 10.10 7.16 -28.64
C GLN A 479 9.11 8.29 -28.41
N ASP A 480 8.35 8.66 -29.45
CA ASP A 480 7.37 9.74 -29.42
C ASP A 480 6.32 9.49 -28.32
N ALA A 481 5.87 8.24 -28.19
CA ALA A 481 4.94 7.84 -27.14
C ALA A 481 5.45 8.11 -25.71
N ILE A 482 6.77 8.07 -25.48
CA ILE A 482 7.36 8.35 -24.17
C ILE A 482 7.75 9.82 -24.02
N THR A 483 8.31 10.44 -25.06
CA THR A 483 8.83 11.81 -24.99
C THR A 483 7.73 12.87 -24.97
N GLU A 484 6.58 12.59 -25.57
CA GLU A 484 5.40 13.48 -25.52
C GLU A 484 4.74 13.52 -24.14
N LEU A 485 4.98 12.52 -23.28
CA LEU A 485 4.41 12.49 -21.94
C LEU A 485 5.03 13.59 -21.06
N PRO A 486 4.20 14.29 -20.27
CA PRO A 486 4.69 15.06 -19.13
C PRO A 486 5.52 14.18 -18.21
N ALA A 487 6.57 14.77 -17.61
CA ALA A 487 7.54 14.07 -16.77
C ALA A 487 6.86 13.23 -15.66
N GLU A 488 5.86 13.79 -14.97
CA GLU A 488 5.10 13.11 -13.92
C GLU A 488 4.27 11.89 -14.38
N HIS A 489 3.98 11.76 -15.67
CA HIS A 489 3.19 10.66 -16.25
C HIS A 489 4.06 9.57 -16.91
N ARG A 490 5.38 9.74 -16.96
CA ARG A 490 6.34 8.73 -17.46
C ARG A 490 6.57 7.63 -16.43
N SER A 491 5.53 6.85 -16.14
CA SER A 491 5.57 5.76 -15.16
C SER A 491 6.45 4.61 -15.63
N ASP A 492 7.00 3.84 -14.68
CA ASP A 492 7.96 2.78 -14.95
C ASP A 492 7.41 1.68 -15.88
N ILE A 493 6.11 1.39 -15.81
CA ILE A 493 5.47 0.45 -16.73
C ILE A 493 5.64 0.87 -18.20
N LEU A 494 5.52 2.16 -18.50
CA LEU A 494 5.61 2.69 -19.86
C LEU A 494 7.04 2.60 -20.36
N VAL A 495 8.01 3.01 -19.53
CA VAL A 495 9.44 2.92 -19.87
C VAL A 495 9.87 1.46 -20.02
N HIS A 496 9.37 0.56 -19.16
CA HIS A 496 9.62 -0.88 -19.27
C HIS A 496 9.09 -1.43 -20.60
N ARG A 497 7.86 -1.09 -20.99
CA ARG A 497 7.27 -1.51 -22.27
C ARG A 497 8.02 -0.93 -23.47
N ALA A 498 8.42 0.33 -23.44
CA ALA A 498 9.25 0.92 -24.49
C ALA A 498 10.60 0.19 -24.64
N ARG A 499 11.25 -0.17 -23.52
CA ARG A 499 12.47 -0.99 -23.56
C ARG A 499 12.24 -2.37 -24.18
N GLN A 500 11.06 -2.98 -23.99
CA GLN A 500 10.70 -4.24 -24.65
C GLN A 500 10.59 -4.08 -26.18
N VAL A 501 10.08 -2.95 -26.69
CA VAL A 501 10.10 -2.64 -28.14
C VAL A 501 11.54 -2.61 -28.65
N GLY A 502 12.43 -1.87 -27.98
CA GLY A 502 13.85 -1.80 -28.36
C GLY A 502 14.55 -3.16 -28.31
N ALA A 503 14.23 -4.00 -27.31
CA ALA A 503 14.75 -5.37 -27.23
C ALA A 503 14.25 -6.25 -28.39
N ALA A 504 12.99 -6.12 -28.79
CA ALA A 504 12.44 -6.84 -29.93
C ALA A 504 13.09 -6.41 -31.26
N VAL A 505 13.35 -5.11 -31.45
CA VAL A 505 14.11 -4.59 -32.60
C VAL A 505 15.51 -5.19 -32.61
N ALA A 506 16.22 -5.14 -31.48
CA ALA A 506 17.58 -5.69 -31.36
C ALA A 506 17.64 -7.18 -31.71
N ALA A 507 16.65 -7.97 -31.26
CA ALA A 507 16.59 -9.40 -31.52
C ALA A 507 16.41 -9.74 -33.01
N ARG A 508 15.73 -8.88 -33.78
CA ARG A 508 15.41 -9.12 -35.21
C ARG A 508 16.38 -8.45 -36.17
N HIS A 509 16.88 -7.25 -35.84
CA HIS A 509 17.66 -6.40 -36.74
C HIS A 509 19.08 -6.12 -36.23
N GLY A 510 19.43 -6.57 -35.02
CA GLY A 510 20.73 -6.27 -34.39
C GLY A 510 20.83 -4.83 -33.88
N GLU A 511 22.06 -4.38 -33.67
CA GLU A 511 22.35 -3.02 -33.18
C GLU A 511 22.37 -2.01 -34.34
N ILE A 512 21.25 -1.32 -34.56
CA ILE A 512 21.10 -0.24 -35.55
C ILE A 512 21.30 1.14 -34.89
N GLU A 513 21.69 2.16 -35.67
CA GLU A 513 21.94 3.51 -35.14
C GLU A 513 20.71 4.11 -34.44
N ARG A 514 19.52 3.93 -35.04
CA ARG A 514 18.25 4.41 -34.48
C ARG A 514 17.97 3.81 -33.10
N LEU A 515 18.35 2.56 -32.87
CA LEU A 515 18.18 1.87 -31.59
C LEU A 515 19.07 2.46 -30.49
N ARG A 516 20.28 2.92 -30.83
CA ARG A 516 21.15 3.62 -29.87
C ARG A 516 20.52 4.93 -29.42
N GLY A 517 20.08 5.76 -30.38
CA GLY A 517 19.37 7.01 -30.09
C GLY A 517 18.12 6.80 -29.24
N PHE A 518 17.33 5.75 -29.55
CA PHE A 518 16.17 5.36 -28.76
C PHE A 518 16.52 5.04 -27.30
N ARG A 519 17.57 4.24 -27.06
CA ARG A 519 18.01 3.90 -25.69
C ARG A 519 18.52 5.11 -24.93
N GLU A 520 19.20 6.05 -25.59
CA GLU A 520 19.65 7.31 -25.01
C GLU A 520 18.43 8.18 -24.60
N ALA A 521 17.43 8.30 -25.47
CA ALA A 521 16.20 9.05 -25.19
C ALA A 521 15.43 8.48 -23.98
N LEU A 522 15.38 7.14 -23.84
CA LEU A 522 14.76 6.46 -22.68
C LEU A 522 15.61 6.52 -21.39
N SER A 523 16.88 6.92 -21.49
CA SER A 523 17.79 7.06 -20.35
C SER A 523 17.84 8.48 -19.78
N ALA A 524 17.26 9.47 -20.48
CA ALA A 524 17.15 10.83 -19.99
C ALA A 524 16.31 10.89 -18.69
N PRO A 525 16.77 11.58 -17.65
CA PRO A 525 16.08 11.61 -16.36
C PRO A 525 14.68 12.19 -16.51
N ALA A 526 13.68 11.48 -15.99
CA ALA A 526 12.26 11.84 -16.09
C ALA A 526 11.84 13.01 -15.17
N THR A 527 12.73 13.95 -14.85
CA THR A 527 12.41 15.15 -14.06
C THR A 527 13.39 16.29 -14.35
N SER A 528 12.93 17.35 -15.02
CA SER A 528 13.61 18.65 -15.06
C SER A 528 12.84 19.63 -14.19
N ALA A 529 13.47 20.17 -13.15
CA ALA A 529 12.94 21.31 -12.41
C ALA A 529 12.76 22.51 -13.38
N PRO A 530 11.75 23.38 -13.17
CA PRO A 530 11.60 24.57 -14.00
C PRO A 530 12.81 25.48 -13.82
N ALA A 531 13.40 25.92 -14.93
CA ALA A 531 14.51 26.88 -14.93
C ALA A 531 14.08 28.15 -14.17
N ARG A 532 14.88 28.57 -13.18
CA ARG A 532 14.70 29.87 -12.49
C ARG A 532 14.65 30.96 -13.58
N ARG A 533 13.53 31.66 -13.71
CA ARG A 533 13.48 32.94 -14.42
C ARG A 533 14.43 33.88 -13.68
N THR A 534 15.53 34.25 -14.33
CA THR A 534 16.37 35.36 -13.89
C THR A 534 15.59 36.65 -14.07
N ASP A 535 15.26 37.31 -12.96
CA ASP A 535 14.69 38.65 -12.96
C ASP A 535 15.77 39.65 -13.41
N PRO A 536 15.49 40.57 -14.36
CA PRO A 536 16.45 41.56 -14.80
C PRO A 536 16.46 42.75 -13.83
N ALA A 537 17.10 42.59 -12.67
CA ALA A 537 17.25 43.67 -11.70
C ALA A 537 18.59 43.66 -10.93
N GLU A 538 19.65 43.11 -11.53
CA GLU A 538 21.03 43.34 -11.07
C GLU A 538 21.95 43.63 -12.26
N GLN A 539 21.70 44.76 -12.93
CA GLN A 539 22.76 45.54 -13.56
C GLN A 539 22.42 47.02 -13.41
N VAL A 540 23.18 47.67 -12.50
CA VAL A 540 23.63 49.07 -12.43
C VAL A 540 23.54 49.59 -11.00
#